data_AF-A0A0W0GKZ0-F1
#
_entry.id   AF-A0A0W0GKZ0-F1
#
_cell.length_a   1.000
_cell.length_b   1.000
_cell.length_c   1.000
_cell.angle_alpha   90.00
_cell.angle_beta   90.00
_cell.angle_gamma   90.00
#
_symmetry.space_group_name_H-M   'P 1'
#
loop_
_entity.id
_entity.type
_entity.pdbx_description
1 polymer ?
#
loop_
_entity_poly.entity_id
_entity_poly.type
_entity_poly.pdbx_seq_one_letter_code
_entity_poly.pdbx_strand_id
1 'polypeptide(L)'
;MTDYTRDWMLFLAGAIGFGIIVVVLAVRTPEYRALGIAFFALLALFGLSMGIGDGFGLGSWMLIYLGILGILALVFFKPVKKVK
;
A
#
# COMPACT_ATOMS: atom_id res chain seq x y z
N MET A 1 14.43 -2.39 -21.61
CA MET A 1 14.26 -2.31 -20.14
C MET A 1 15.30 -3.23 -19.53
N THR A 2 16.07 -2.77 -18.56
CA THR A 2 16.95 -3.65 -17.79
C THR A 2 16.08 -4.56 -16.91
N ASP A 3 16.55 -5.77 -16.59
CA ASP A 3 15.78 -6.72 -15.76
C ASP A 3 15.33 -6.08 -14.43
N TYR A 4 16.18 -5.22 -13.85
CA TYR A 4 15.88 -4.41 -12.67
C TYR A 4 14.60 -3.57 -12.79
N THR A 5 14.40 -2.86 -13.92
CA THR A 5 13.19 -2.05 -14.12
C THR A 5 11.95 -2.92 -14.24
N ARG A 6 12.05 -4.09 -14.89
CA ARG A 6 10.92 -5.02 -15.01
C ARG A 6 10.52 -5.58 -13.66
N ASP A 7 11.49 -6.05 -12.88
CA ASP A 7 11.24 -6.64 -11.57
C ASP A 7 10.66 -5.59 -10.62
N TRP A 8 11.09 -4.33 -10.75
CA TRP A 8 10.52 -3.20 -10.02
C TRP A 8 9.07 -2.91 -10.40
N MET A 9 8.73 -2.95 -11.69
CA MET A 9 7.34 -2.80 -12.15
C MET A 9 6.45 -3.96 -11.68
N LEU A 10 6.96 -5.20 -11.68
CA LEU A 10 6.24 -6.36 -11.17
C LEU A 10 6.00 -6.25 -9.66
N PHE A 11 7.00 -5.81 -8.89
CA PHE A 11 6.84 -5.53 -7.47
C PHE A 11 5.76 -4.48 -7.22
N LEU A 12 5.80 -3.37 -7.97
CA LEU A 12 4.82 -2.29 -7.83
C LEU A 12 3.40 -2.76 -8.18
N ALA A 13 3.25 -3.51 -9.27
CA ALA A 13 1.97 -4.11 -9.66
C ALA A 13 1.44 -5.08 -8.58
N GLY A 14 2.33 -5.89 -8.00
CA GLY A 14 2.00 -6.79 -6.89
C GLY A 14 1.56 -6.03 -5.64
N ALA A 15 2.27 -4.96 -5.27
CA ALA A 15 1.94 -4.12 -4.12
C ALA A 15 0.57 -3.43 -4.29
N ILE A 16 0.26 -2.94 -5.49
CA ILE A 16 -1.04 -2.36 -5.83
C ILE A 16 -2.13 -3.42 -5.74
N GLY A 17 -1.95 -4.59 -6.37
CA GLY A 17 -2.91 -5.67 -6.36
C GLY A 17 -3.22 -6.17 -4.94
N PHE A 18 -2.18 -6.39 -4.14
CA PHE A 18 -2.32 -6.78 -2.74
C PHE A 18 -2.97 -5.67 -1.90
N GLY A 19 -2.60 -4.41 -2.13
CA GLY A 19 -3.19 -3.25 -1.46
C GLY A 19 -4.70 -3.16 -1.69
N ILE A 20 -5.18 -3.41 -2.92
CA ILE A 20 -6.61 -3.45 -3.22
C ILE A 20 -7.31 -4.55 -2.41
N ILE A 21 -6.73 -5.76 -2.35
CA ILE A 21 -7.28 -6.88 -1.58
C ILE A 21 -7.37 -6.52 -0.08
N VAL A 22 -6.32 -5.92 0.47
CA VAL A 22 -6.28 -5.46 1.86
C VAL A 22 -7.39 -4.44 2.13
N VAL A 23 -7.59 -3.46 1.25
CA VAL A 23 -8.67 -2.48 1.38
C VAL A 23 -10.04 -3.16 1.33
N VAL A 24 -10.27 -4.06 0.37
CA VAL A 24 -11.54 -4.79 0.25
C VAL A 24 -11.83 -5.62 1.49
N LEU A 25 -10.83 -6.35 2.00
CA LEU A 25 -10.96 -7.14 3.23
C LEU A 25 -11.26 -6.24 4.43
N ALA A 26 -10.49 -5.18 4.64
CA ALA A 26 -10.68 -4.27 5.75
C ALA A 26 -12.05 -3.56 5.73
N VAL A 27 -12.61 -3.29 4.55
CA VAL A 27 -13.97 -2.74 4.41
C VAL A 27 -15.05 -3.78 4.76
N ARG A 28 -14.82 -5.06 4.42
CA ARG A 28 -15.78 -6.16 4.68
C ARG A 28 -15.70 -6.70 6.11
N THR A 29 -14.52 -6.68 6.71
CA THR A 29 -14.25 -7.24 8.04
C THR A 29 -13.42 -6.23 8.83
N PRO A 30 -14.04 -5.49 9.77
CA PRO A 30 -13.38 -4.39 10.47
C PRO A 30 -12.16 -4.82 11.29
N GLU A 31 -12.07 -6.08 11.67
CA GLU A 31 -10.91 -6.68 12.35
C GLU A 31 -9.61 -6.55 11.54
N TYR A 32 -9.69 -6.53 10.21
CA TYR A 32 -8.52 -6.40 9.33
C TYR A 32 -8.12 -4.96 9.04
N ARG A 33 -8.83 -3.95 9.56
CA ARG A 33 -8.47 -2.54 9.35
C ARG A 33 -7.12 -2.20 9.96
N ALA A 34 -6.86 -2.65 11.18
CA ALA A 34 -5.57 -2.40 11.84
C ALA A 34 -4.42 -3.05 11.05
N LEU A 35 -4.64 -4.27 10.55
CA LEU A 35 -3.69 -4.97 9.69
C LEU A 35 -3.45 -4.20 8.39
N GLY A 36 -4.51 -3.68 7.76
CA GLY A 36 -4.38 -2.90 6.53
C GLY A 36 -3.65 -1.58 6.73
N ILE A 37 -3.92 -0.86 7.82
CA ILE A 37 -3.20 0.37 8.16
C ILE A 37 -1.72 0.06 8.38
N ALA A 38 -1.40 -1.02 9.10
CA ALA A 38 -0.02 -1.45 9.33
C ALA A 38 0.69 -1.79 8.00
N PHE A 39 0.03 -2.52 7.10
CA PHE A 39 0.57 -2.83 5.77
C PHE A 39 0.94 -1.57 4.98
N PHE A 40 0.01 -0.62 4.87
CA PHE A 40 0.25 0.61 4.11
C PHE A 40 1.26 1.55 4.81
N ALA A 41 1.30 1.55 6.14
CA ALA A 41 2.32 2.28 6.90
C ALA A 41 3.73 1.71 6.64
N LEU A 42 3.87 0.39 6.65
CA LEU A 42 5.12 -0.28 6.31
C LEU A 42 5.52 -0.01 4.85
N LEU A 43 4.57 0.03 3.93
CA LEU A 43 4.81 0.37 2.53
C LEU A 43 5.36 1.81 2.38
N ALA A 44 4.78 2.77 3.10
CA ALA A 44 5.27 4.15 3.12
C ALA A 44 6.66 4.27 3.76
N LEU A 45 6.89 3.58 4.88
CA LEU A 45 8.21 3.53 5.54
C LEU A 45 9.27 2.88 4.66
N PHE A 46 8.91 1.84 3.92
CA PHE A 46 9.80 1.20 2.94
C PHE A 46 10.16 2.17 1.82
N GLY A 47 9.17 2.90 1.29
CA GLY A 47 9.39 3.99 0.34
C GLY A 47 10.33 5.08 0.88
N LEU A 48 10.14 5.52 2.13
CA LEU A 48 11.02 6.50 2.78
C LEU A 48 12.46 5.97 2.92
N SER A 49 12.61 4.70 3.30
CA SER A 49 13.91 4.05 3.49
C SER A 49 14.66 3.94 2.17
N MET A 50 13.97 3.57 1.09
CA MET A 50 14.55 3.59 -0.26
C MET A 50 14.90 5.00 -0.73
N GLY A 51 14.03 5.98 -0.44
CA GLY A 51 14.25 7.38 -0.80
C GLY A 51 15.51 7.98 -0.17
N ILE A 52 15.82 7.61 1.07
CA ILE A 52 17.06 8.02 1.74
C ILE A 52 18.29 7.43 1.01
N GLY A 53 18.18 6.20 0.51
CA GLY A 53 19.28 5.50 -0.18
C GLY A 53 19.48 5.94 -1.64
N ASP A 54 18.42 6.36 -2.34
CA ASP A 54 18.45 6.65 -3.78
C ASP A 54 18.32 8.15 -4.14
N GLY A 55 18.18 9.03 -3.14
CA GLY A 55 17.99 10.47 -3.34
C GLY A 55 16.55 10.88 -3.66
N PHE A 56 15.56 10.09 -3.22
CA PHE A 56 14.12 10.26 -3.45
C PHE A 56 13.72 10.16 -4.93
N GLY A 57 14.06 9.03 -5.55
CA GLY A 57 13.63 8.68 -6.90
C GLY A 57 12.11 8.52 -7.05
N LEU A 58 11.64 8.40 -8.30
CA LEU A 58 10.22 8.19 -8.61
C LEU A 58 9.63 6.96 -7.90
N GLY A 59 10.40 5.87 -7.77
CA GLY A 59 9.98 4.63 -7.12
C GLY A 59 9.66 4.82 -5.63
N SER A 60 10.54 5.50 -4.88
CA SER A 60 10.32 5.78 -3.46
C SER A 60 9.09 6.67 -3.25
N TRP A 61 8.92 7.71 -4.08
CA TRP A 61 7.74 8.58 -4.02
C TRP A 61 6.45 7.81 -4.28
N MET A 62 6.43 6.95 -5.30
CA MET A 62 5.25 6.14 -5.60
C MET A 62 4.85 5.24 -4.42
N LEU A 63 5.81 4.61 -3.74
CA LEU A 63 5.54 3.77 -2.56
C LEU A 63 5.01 4.59 -1.37
N ILE A 64 5.58 5.77 -1.14
CA ILE A 64 5.11 6.70 -0.11
C ILE A 64 3.66 7.11 -0.39
N TYR A 65 3.35 7.51 -1.62
CA TYR A 65 1.99 7.90 -2.01
C TYR A 65 1.00 6.74 -1.89
N LEU A 66 1.37 5.54 -2.35
CA LEU A 66 0.51 4.35 -2.23
C LEU A 66 0.22 4.01 -0.77
N GLY A 67 1.23 4.09 0.10
CA GLY A 67 1.05 3.88 1.53
C GLY A 67 0.11 4.92 2.16
N ILE A 68 0.34 6.20 1.91
CA ILE A 68 -0.51 7.27 2.47
C ILE A 68 -1.95 7.15 1.95
N LEU A 69 -2.14 6.96 0.64
CA LEU A 69 -3.47 6.82 0.03
C LEU A 69 -4.21 5.58 0.54
N GLY A 70 -3.51 4.47 0.75
CA GLY A 70 -4.10 3.26 1.32
C GLY A 70 -4.57 3.45 2.77
N ILE A 71 -3.78 4.14 3.60
CA ILE A 71 -4.20 4.49 4.98
C ILE A 71 -5.43 5.40 4.93
N LEU A 72 -5.40 6.46 4.11
CA LEU A 72 -6.53 7.38 3.98
C LEU A 72 -7.80 6.63 3.53
N ALA A 73 -7.69 5.76 2.52
CA ALA A 73 -8.78 4.90 2.08
C ALA A 73 -9.37 4.11 3.25
N LEU A 74 -8.54 3.42 4.03
CA LEU A 74 -9.00 2.61 5.17
C LEU A 74 -9.65 3.45 6.28
N VAL A 75 -9.17 4.66 6.50
CA VAL A 75 -9.74 5.59 7.49
C VAL A 75 -11.10 6.09 7.05
N PHE A 76 -11.24 6.54 5.79
CA PHE A 76 -12.48 7.14 5.27
C PHE A 76 -13.56 6.13 4.89
N PHE A 77 -13.20 4.95 4.36
CA PHE A 77 -14.17 3.93 3.98
C PHE A 77 -14.75 3.24 5.21
N LYS A 78 -15.99 3.58 5.60
CA LYS A 78 -16.69 2.93 6.70
C LYS A 78 -16.83 1.42 6.46
N PRO A 79 -16.67 0.58 7.49
CA PRO A 79 -16.86 -0.86 7.34
C PRO A 79 -18.32 -1.15 7.01
N VAL A 80 -18.56 -1.97 5.99
CA VAL A 80 -19.90 -2.43 5.64
C VAL A 80 -20.25 -3.52 6.64
N LYS A 81 -21.17 -3.22 7.58
CA LYS A 81 -21.70 -4.24 8.50
C LYS A 81 -22.32 -5.35 7.65
N LYS A 82 -21.90 -6.60 7.86
CA LYS A 82 -22.60 -7.77 7.32
C LYS A 82 -24.06 -7.67 7.76
N VAL A 83 -24.96 -7.55 6.78
CA VAL A 83 -26.37 -7.90 6.99
C VAL A 83 -26.36 -9.39 7.30
N LYS A 84 -26.81 -9.75 8.50
CA LYS A 84 -26.90 -11.15 8.97
C LYS A 84 -27.80 -11.95 8.05
#